data_AF-A0A8S3YFL6-F1
#
_entry.id   AF-A0A8S3YFL6-F1
#
_cell.length_a   1.000
_cell.length_b   1.000
_cell.length_c   1.000
_cell.angle_alpha   90.00
_cell.angle_beta   90.00
_cell.angle_gamma   90.00
#
_symmetry.space_group_name_H-M   'P 1'
#
loop_
_entity.id
_entity.type
_entity.pdbx_description
1 polymer ?
#
loop_
_entity_poly.entity_id
_entity_poly.type
_entity_poly.pdbx_seq_one_letter_code
_entity_poly.pdbx_strand_id
1 'polypeptide(L)'
;SDRIRTVIKTKQLWGPEAILDTVRAVFTANKDKHLLSLITMIGPSPDWCLGVSALSMCASNCTWLDSASIDLYPWDAGTDSRRTYL
;
A
#
# COMPACT_ATOMS: atom_id res chain seq x y z
N SER A 1 -0.48 -17.83 11.78
CA SER A 1 0.03 -16.50 12.18
C SER A 1 -1.16 -15.65 12.51
N ASP A 2 -1.47 -15.48 13.79
CA ASP A 2 -2.74 -14.90 14.24
C ASP A 2 -2.74 -13.36 14.20
N ARG A 3 -1.72 -12.78 13.56
CA ARG A 3 -1.53 -11.34 13.43
C ARG A 3 -2.03 -10.76 12.11
N ILE A 4 -2.27 -11.59 11.10
CA ILE A 4 -2.67 -11.15 9.75
C ILE A 4 -4.01 -11.79 9.38
N ARG A 5 -4.96 -10.98 8.93
CA ARG A 5 -6.30 -11.44 8.51
C ARG A 5 -6.40 -11.69 7.01
N THR A 6 -5.86 -10.81 6.20
CA THR A 6 -5.89 -10.92 4.74
C THR A 6 -4.56 -10.48 4.17
N VAL A 7 -4.06 -11.23 3.20
CA VAL A 7 -2.88 -10.86 2.41
C VAL A 7 -3.38 -10.23 1.12
N ILE A 8 -3.01 -8.98 0.89
CA ILE A 8 -3.43 -8.20 -0.28
C ILE A 8 -2.37 -8.33 -1.36
N LYS A 9 -2.79 -8.67 -2.58
CA LYS A 9 -1.94 -8.74 -3.77
C LYS A 9 -2.70 -8.20 -4.97
N THR A 10 -2.01 -7.46 -5.82
CA THR A 10 -2.51 -6.97 -7.10
C THR A 10 -1.54 -7.37 -8.21
N LYS A 11 -1.98 -7.23 -9.47
CA LYS A 11 -1.05 -7.27 -10.60
C LYS A 11 -0.13 -6.05 -10.56
N GLN A 12 1.09 -6.21 -11.05
CA GLN A 12 1.99 -5.08 -11.27
C GLN A 12 1.49 -4.18 -12.40
N LEU A 13 1.73 -2.88 -12.28
CA LEU A 13 1.53 -1.89 -13.35
C LEU A 13 2.87 -1.76 -14.08
N TRP A 14 3.02 -2.40 -15.23
CA TRP A 14 4.30 -2.44 -15.96
C TRP A 14 4.11 -2.20 -17.46
N GLY A 15 5.03 -1.42 -18.03
CA GLY A 15 5.03 -1.07 -19.45
C GLY A 15 4.16 0.14 -19.77
N PRO A 16 4.28 0.67 -20.99
CA PRO A 16 3.63 1.93 -21.38
C PRO A 16 2.11 1.88 -21.34
N GLU A 17 1.51 0.71 -21.53
CA GLU A 17 0.05 0.54 -21.53
C GLU A 17 -0.53 0.47 -20.12
N ALA A 18 0.10 -0.28 -19.21
CA ALA A 18 -0.48 -0.57 -17.89
C ALA A 18 -0.07 0.43 -16.80
N ILE A 19 0.92 1.31 -17.02
CA ILE A 19 1.44 2.18 -15.95
C ILE A 19 0.41 3.23 -15.47
N LEU A 20 -0.57 3.58 -16.31
CA LEU A 20 -1.64 4.52 -15.99
C LEU A 20 -2.93 3.82 -15.51
N ASP A 21 -2.94 2.48 -15.45
CA ASP A 21 -4.11 1.72 -15.04
C ASP A 21 -4.30 1.70 -13.51
N THR A 22 -5.49 1.29 -13.09
CA THR A 22 -5.82 1.06 -11.68
C THR A 22 -5.93 -0.43 -11.39
N VAL A 23 -5.25 -0.89 -10.34
CA VAL A 23 -5.45 -2.21 -9.77
C VAL A 23 -6.31 -2.18 -8.52
N ARG A 24 -7.07 -3.25 -8.29
CA ARG A 24 -7.98 -3.38 -7.15
C ARG A 24 -7.79 -4.73 -6.49
N ALA A 25 -8.00 -4.76 -5.18
CA ALA A 25 -8.05 -5.96 -4.38
C ALA A 25 -9.11 -5.80 -3.28
N VAL A 26 -9.65 -6.92 -2.82
CA VAL A 26 -10.61 -6.95 -1.72
C VAL A 26 -9.91 -7.53 -0.50
N PHE A 27 -10.13 -6.92 0.66
CA PHE A 27 -9.65 -7.41 1.94
C PHE A 27 -10.75 -7.36 2.99
N THR A 28 -10.54 -8.05 4.11
CA THR A 28 -11.48 -8.01 5.23
C THR A 28 -10.78 -7.48 6.49
N ALA A 29 -11.52 -6.73 7.29
CA ALA A 29 -11.08 -6.23 8.59
C ALA A 29 -12.03 -6.72 9.70
N ASN A 30 -11.54 -6.73 10.94
CA ASN A 30 -12.37 -6.94 12.14
C ASN A 30 -11.79 -6.16 13.32
N LYS A 31 -12.47 -6.21 14.47
CA LYS A 31 -12.07 -5.48 15.68
C LYS A 31 -10.62 -5.71 16.12
N ASP A 32 -10.05 -6.90 15.86
CA ASP A 32 -8.70 -7.26 16.28
C ASP A 32 -7.64 -7.00 15.18
N LYS A 33 -8.07 -6.89 13.92
CA LYS A 33 -7.25 -6.71 12.69
C LYS A 33 -7.86 -5.61 11.82
N HIS A 34 -7.87 -4.40 12.37
CA HIS A 34 -8.47 -3.21 11.74
C HIS A 34 -7.44 -2.32 11.04
N LEU A 35 -6.15 -2.64 11.09
CA LEU A 35 -5.09 -1.87 10.46
C LEU A 35 -4.77 -2.39 9.06
N LEU A 36 -4.66 -1.47 8.10
CA LEU A 36 -4.25 -1.72 6.73
C LEU A 36 -2.84 -1.17 6.51
N SER A 37 -1.96 -2.02 5.96
CA SER A 37 -0.66 -1.60 5.45
C SER A 37 -0.47 -2.10 4.03
N LEU A 38 0.04 -1.25 3.15
CA LEU A 38 0.29 -1.52 1.74
C LEU A 38 1.65 -0.96 1.34
N ILE A 39 2.31 -1.60 0.39
CA ILE A 39 3.57 -1.13 -0.18
C ILE A 39 3.63 -1.50 -1.67
N THR A 40 4.20 -0.61 -2.47
CA THR A 40 4.59 -0.88 -3.86
C THR A 40 5.91 -0.15 -4.16
N MET A 41 6.73 -0.75 -5.01
CA MET A 41 7.97 -0.15 -5.47
C MET A 41 7.70 0.82 -6.64
N ILE A 42 8.47 1.89 -6.73
CA ILE A 42 8.58 2.72 -7.94
C ILE A 42 9.65 2.09 -8.83
N GLY A 43 9.26 1.60 -10.01
CA GLY A 43 10.16 0.90 -10.92
C GLY A 43 10.46 1.67 -12.20
N PRO A 44 11.72 1.83 -12.61
CA PRO A 44 12.95 1.49 -11.88
C PRO A 44 13.26 2.52 -10.78
N SER A 45 13.86 2.10 -9.66
CA SER A 45 14.47 2.98 -8.64
C SER A 45 15.46 2.17 -7.79
N PRO A 46 16.34 2.81 -7.00
CA PRO A 46 17.24 2.11 -6.09
C PRO A 46 16.45 1.26 -5.08
N ASP A 47 15.60 1.93 -4.30
CA ASP A 47 14.78 1.34 -3.25
C ASP A 47 13.62 2.26 -2.83
N TRP A 48 13.08 3.02 -3.80
CA TRP A 48 11.99 3.96 -3.54
C TRP A 48 10.63 3.27 -3.57
N CYS A 49 9.83 3.56 -2.56
CA CYS A 49 8.54 2.93 -2.33
C CYS A 49 7.42 3.97 -2.21
N LEU A 50 6.20 3.52 -2.48
CA LEU A 50 4.96 4.15 -2.09
C LEU A 50 4.24 3.20 -1.14
N GLY A 51 3.44 3.74 -0.22
CA GLY A 51 2.68 2.86 0.66
C GLY A 51 1.92 3.58 1.75
N VAL A 52 1.16 2.80 2.49
CA VAL A 52 0.40 3.22 3.66
C VAL A 52 0.81 2.30 4.81
N SER A 53 1.05 2.86 5.99
CA SER A 53 1.41 2.09 7.18
C SER A 53 0.35 2.27 8.26
N ALA A 54 -0.18 1.16 8.77
CA ALA A 54 -1.07 1.10 9.94
C ALA A 54 -2.30 2.03 9.85
N LEU A 55 -2.92 2.14 8.68
CA LEU A 55 -4.16 2.91 8.52
C LEU A 55 -5.33 2.18 9.19
N SER A 56 -5.96 2.82 10.18
CA SER A 56 -7.11 2.24 10.87
C SER A 56 -8.36 2.31 10.01
N MET A 57 -8.98 1.17 9.76
CA MET A 57 -10.32 1.06 9.17
C MET A 57 -11.43 1.28 10.21
N CYS A 58 -11.09 1.19 11.51
CA CYS A 58 -12.03 1.44 12.60
C CYS A 58 -12.10 2.94 12.89
N ALA A 59 -13.32 3.49 12.88
CA ALA A 59 -13.62 4.87 13.23
C ALA A 59 -13.88 5.02 14.74
N SER A 60 -13.75 6.25 15.26
CA SER A 60 -13.87 6.56 16.69
C SER A 60 -15.27 6.32 17.27
N ASN A 61 -16.29 6.30 16.42
CA ASN A 61 -17.69 6.02 16.74
C ASN A 61 -18.04 4.51 16.71
N CYS A 62 -17.03 3.63 16.80
CA CYS A 62 -17.19 2.17 16.75
C CYS A 62 -17.78 1.63 15.44
N THR A 63 -17.66 2.37 14.32
CA THR A 63 -18.04 1.92 12.98
C THR A 63 -16.81 1.72 12.09
N TRP A 64 -17.03 1.30 10.85
CA TRP A 64 -15.99 1.26 9.82
C TRP A 64 -15.92 2.60 9.08
N LEU A 65 -14.73 2.95 8.58
CA LEU A 65 -14.58 4.03 7.61
C LEU A 65 -15.37 3.68 6.34
N ASP A 66 -16.18 4.62 5.85
CA ASP A 66 -16.94 4.47 4.62
C ASP A 66 -16.04 4.58 3.38
N SER A 67 -15.16 5.59 3.37
CA SER A 67 -14.13 5.75 2.34
C SER A 67 -12.94 6.54 2.85
N ALA A 68 -11.78 6.35 2.21
CA ALA A 68 -10.58 7.14 2.42
C ALA A 68 -9.84 7.31 1.09
N SER A 69 -9.39 8.53 0.81
CA SER A 69 -8.51 8.85 -0.33
C SER A 69 -7.22 9.42 0.23
N ILE A 70 -6.08 8.86 -0.18
CA ILE A 70 -4.76 9.21 0.36
C ILE A 70 -3.81 9.41 -0.82
N ASP A 71 -3.23 10.59 -0.90
CA ASP A 71 -2.14 10.86 -1.84
C ASP A 71 -0.86 10.19 -1.34
N LEU A 72 -0.21 9.43 -2.21
CA LEU A 72 1.02 8.71 -1.88
C LEU A 72 2.23 9.50 -2.34
N TYR A 73 3.25 9.54 -1.49
CA TYR A 73 4.54 10.19 -1.76
C TYR A 73 5.68 9.17 -1.66
N PRO A 74 6.73 9.30 -2.49
CA PRO A 74 7.88 8.42 -2.45
C PRO A 74 8.60 8.50 -1.11
N TRP A 75 9.06 7.35 -0.62
CA TRP A 75 9.97 7.24 0.51
C TRP A 75 11.09 6.24 0.18
N ASP A 76 12.26 6.48 0.76
CA ASP A 76 13.50 5.72 0.55
C ASP A 76 13.62 4.62 1.61
N ALA A 77 13.86 3.37 1.21
CA ALA A 77 13.94 2.26 2.15
C ALA A 77 15.26 2.21 2.93
N GLY A 78 16.27 2.98 2.53
CA GLY A 78 17.58 3.08 3.19
C GLY A 78 18.48 1.87 2.98
N THR A 79 18.26 1.12 1.90
CA THR A 79 18.97 -0.11 1.53
C THR A 79 19.91 0.05 0.33
N ASP A 80 19.70 1.08 -0.51
CA ASP A 80 20.54 1.43 -1.66
C ASP A 80 20.85 2.94 -1.65
N SER A 81 22.11 3.31 -1.90
CA SER A 81 22.57 4.72 -1.86
C SER A 81 22.59 5.41 -3.23
N ARG A 82 22.17 4.73 -4.30
CA ARG A 82 21.99 5.36 -5.62
C ARG A 82 20.93 6.47 -5.53
N ARG A 83 21.08 7.49 -6.37
CA ARG A 83 20.26 8.72 -6.30
C ARG A 83 19.37 8.93 -7.53
N THR A 84 19.46 8.02 -8.50
CA THR A 84 18.78 8.09 -9.79
C THR A 84 17.94 6.84 -9.97
N TYR A 85 16.91 6.95 -10.82
CA TYR A 85 16.01 5.85 -11.12
C TYR A 85 16.71 4.61 -11.72
N LEU A 86 17.85 4.81 -12.39
CA LEU A 86 18.72 3.76 -12.94
C LEU A 86 20.06 3.77 -12.20
#